data_AF-Q9U533-F1
#
_entry.id   AF-Q9U533-F1
#
_cell.length_a   1.000
_cell.length_b   1.000
_cell.length_c   1.000
_cell.angle_alpha   90.00
_cell.angle_beta   90.00
_cell.angle_gamma   90.00
#
_symmetry.space_group_name_H-M   'P 1'
#
loop_
_entity.id
_entity.type
_entity.pdbx_description
1 polymer ?
#
loop_
_entity_poly.entity_id
_entity_poly.type
_entity_poly.pdbx_seq_one_letter_code
_entity_poly.pdbx_strand_id
1 'polypeptide(L)'
;KCIIPCAIDQDPFFLLARNVALLHTKFLPALKGAQFKMSSSAEGNGVITLHDTEQEVRKKLRKAFSGGGGTLEDMRAEGVNLHADVAYQLIRFFCPDDNLLAEVTSKHSRGEMNSAEVKDLAADVVVRHFLSGWQARRAGVTDADVEQFSGIRSILL
;
A
#
# COMPACT_ATOMS: atom_id res chain seq x y z
N LYS A 1 27.50 0.13 -13.64
CA LYS A 1 26.93 -0.50 -12.42
C LYS A 1 25.41 -0.48 -12.56
N CYS A 2 24.71 -1.56 -12.23
CA CYS A 2 23.25 -1.67 -12.35
C CYS A 2 22.62 -1.81 -10.96
N ILE A 3 21.55 -1.07 -10.69
CA ILE A 3 20.75 -1.18 -9.46
C ILE A 3 19.34 -1.60 -9.86
N ILE A 4 18.81 -2.63 -9.20
CA ILE A 4 17.47 -3.17 -9.48
C ILE A 4 16.61 -3.03 -8.21
N PRO A 5 15.69 -2.06 -8.15
CA PRO A 5 14.66 -2.02 -7.14
C PRO A 5 13.56 -3.03 -7.47
N CYS A 6 13.33 -3.99 -6.59
CA CYS A 6 12.30 -5.02 -6.78
C CYS A 6 11.75 -5.51 -5.44
N ALA A 7 10.59 -6.16 -5.46
CA ALA A 7 10.14 -6.91 -4.30
C ALA A 7 10.90 -8.24 -4.21
N ILE A 8 10.91 -8.83 -3.02
CA ILE A 8 11.75 -10.01 -2.70
C ILE A 8 11.44 -11.26 -3.54
N ASP A 9 10.26 -11.36 -4.16
CA ASP A 9 9.91 -12.47 -5.05
C ASP A 9 10.69 -12.47 -6.37
N GLN A 10 11.33 -11.36 -6.72
CA GLN A 10 12.17 -11.28 -7.92
C GLN A 10 13.63 -11.65 -7.65
N ASP A 11 14.06 -11.74 -6.39
CA ASP A 11 15.44 -12.07 -6.00
C ASP A 11 15.99 -13.35 -6.70
N PRO A 12 15.22 -14.46 -6.82
CA PRO A 12 15.71 -15.66 -7.49
C PRO A 12 16.11 -15.45 -8.96
N PHE A 13 15.50 -14.49 -9.67
CA PHE A 13 15.86 -14.18 -11.06
C PHE A 13 17.20 -13.45 -11.18
N PHE A 14 17.56 -12.67 -10.15
CA PHE A 14 18.76 -11.84 -10.16
C PHE A 14 19.91 -12.42 -9.37
N LEU A 15 19.67 -13.46 -8.55
CA LEU A 15 20.69 -14.16 -7.79
C LEU A 15 21.83 -14.71 -8.68
N LEU A 16 21.51 -15.06 -9.92
CA LEU A 16 22.47 -15.53 -10.93
C LEU A 16 23.10 -14.40 -11.77
N ALA A 17 22.57 -13.18 -11.68
CA ALA A 17 23.07 -12.04 -12.44
C ALA A 17 24.33 -11.47 -11.77
N ARG A 18 25.48 -11.60 -12.43
CA ARG A 18 26.73 -11.00 -11.96
C ARG A 18 26.66 -9.47 -12.13
N ASN A 19 27.16 -8.71 -11.16
CA ASN A 19 27.32 -7.24 -11.19
C ASN A 19 26.04 -6.38 -11.09
N VAL A 20 24.98 -6.90 -10.47
CA VAL A 20 23.79 -6.10 -10.10
C VAL A 20 23.75 -5.87 -8.59
N ALA A 21 23.32 -4.68 -8.18
CA ALA A 21 22.97 -4.40 -6.79
C ALA A 21 21.45 -4.42 -6.65
N LEU A 22 20.92 -5.16 -5.67
CA LEU A 22 19.48 -5.29 -5.45
C LEU A 22 19.02 -4.41 -4.29
N LEU A 23 17.89 -3.74 -4.45
CA LEU A 23 17.20 -2.99 -3.39
C LEU A 23 15.80 -3.59 -3.19
N HIS A 24 15.63 -4.32 -2.09
CA HIS A 24 14.40 -5.07 -1.84
C HIS A 24 13.33 -4.25 -1.13
N THR A 25 12.11 -4.30 -1.66
CA THR A 25 10.91 -3.76 -1.01
C THR A 25 10.10 -4.87 -0.33
N LYS A 26 9.41 -4.52 0.76
CA LYS A 26 8.38 -5.39 1.34
C LYS A 26 7.13 -5.34 0.46
N PHE A 27 6.34 -6.42 0.47
CA PHE A 27 5.05 -6.42 -0.19
C PHE A 27 4.04 -5.53 0.52
N LEU A 28 3.13 -4.96 -0.26
CA LEU A 28 1.87 -4.46 0.29
C LEU A 28 1.01 -5.65 0.73
N PRO A 29 0.46 -5.60 1.96
CA PRO A 29 -0.39 -6.66 2.48
C PRO A 29 -1.72 -6.74 1.73
N ALA A 30 -2.27 -7.95 1.58
CA ALA A 30 -3.62 -8.13 1.07
C ALA A 30 -4.64 -7.66 2.11
N LEU A 31 -5.83 -7.25 1.64
CA LEU A 31 -6.88 -6.78 2.55
C LEU A 31 -7.31 -7.84 3.57
N LYS A 32 -7.19 -9.12 3.22
CA LYS A 32 -7.53 -10.24 4.12
C LYS A 32 -6.52 -10.49 5.25
N GLY A 33 -5.33 -9.90 5.22
CA GLY A 33 -4.31 -10.07 6.27
C GLY A 33 -2.88 -9.76 5.83
N ALA A 34 -2.06 -9.32 6.79
CA ALA A 34 -0.68 -8.87 6.58
C ALA A 34 0.30 -9.96 6.11
N GLN A 35 -0.02 -11.22 6.37
CA GLN A 35 0.76 -12.39 5.95
C GLN A 35 0.60 -12.72 4.45
N PHE A 36 -0.37 -12.11 3.77
CA PHE A 36 -0.65 -12.36 2.37
C PHE A 36 -0.19 -11.20 1.50
N LYS A 37 0.43 -11.50 0.36
CA LYS A 37 0.75 -10.50 -0.67
C LYS A 37 -0.52 -10.05 -1.39
N MET A 38 -0.69 -8.74 -1.58
CA MET A 38 -1.75 -8.21 -2.43
C MET A 38 -1.57 -8.71 -3.88
N SER A 39 -2.63 -9.28 -4.46
CA SER A 39 -2.61 -9.84 -5.81
C SER A 39 -3.89 -9.45 -6.57
N SER A 40 -3.75 -9.11 -7.85
CA SER A 40 -4.89 -8.90 -8.76
C SER A 40 -5.69 -10.19 -9.02
N SER A 41 -5.08 -11.35 -8.80
CA SER A 41 -5.74 -12.66 -8.89
C SER A 41 -6.53 -13.04 -7.63
N ALA A 42 -6.54 -12.20 -6.60
CA ALA A 42 -7.34 -12.44 -5.42
C ALA A 42 -8.85 -12.39 -5.75
N GLU A 43 -9.65 -13.20 -5.07
CA GLU A 43 -11.10 -13.20 -5.24
C GLU A 43 -11.70 -11.81 -4.92
N GLY A 44 -12.47 -11.27 -5.87
CA GLY A 44 -13.33 -10.09 -5.68
C GLY A 44 -12.69 -8.88 -5.01
N ASN A 45 -13.35 -8.35 -3.96
CA ASN A 45 -12.99 -7.13 -3.22
C ASN A 45 -11.70 -7.24 -2.37
N GLY A 46 -10.85 -8.25 -2.59
CA GLY A 46 -9.64 -8.51 -1.81
C GLY A 46 -8.44 -7.62 -2.14
N VAL A 47 -8.57 -6.75 -3.14
CA VAL A 47 -7.51 -5.86 -3.65
C VAL A 47 -8.05 -4.48 -3.96
N ILE A 48 -7.29 -3.45 -3.60
CA ILE A 48 -7.51 -2.08 -4.08
C ILE A 48 -6.86 -1.98 -5.46
N THR A 49 -7.65 -1.64 -6.47
CA THR A 49 -7.16 -1.48 -7.85
C THR A 49 -6.91 -0.01 -8.17
N LEU A 50 -6.07 0.26 -9.16
CA LEU A 50 -5.81 1.63 -9.63
C LEU A 50 -7.03 2.28 -10.31
N HIS A 51 -8.06 1.49 -10.63
CA HIS A 51 -9.31 1.93 -11.23
C HIS A 51 -10.43 2.12 -10.21
N ASP A 52 -10.19 1.78 -8.94
CA ASP A 52 -11.20 1.95 -7.90
C ASP A 52 -11.52 3.43 -7.73
N THR A 53 -12.80 3.72 -7.55
CA THR A 53 -13.29 5.00 -7.06
C THR A 53 -12.99 5.15 -5.56
N GLU A 54 -13.00 6.38 -5.04
CA GLU A 54 -12.88 6.63 -3.60
C GLU A 54 -13.88 5.81 -2.78
N GLN A 55 -15.12 5.69 -3.25
CA GLN A 55 -16.17 4.91 -2.58
C GLN A 55 -15.83 3.42 -2.53
N GLU A 56 -15.27 2.86 -3.61
CA GLU A 56 -14.83 1.46 -3.64
C GLU A 56 -13.64 1.24 -2.74
N VAL A 57 -12.66 2.15 -2.71
CA VAL A 57 -11.51 2.09 -1.80
C VAL A 57 -11.97 2.04 -0.35
N ARG A 58 -12.86 2.97 0.06
CA ARG A 58 -13.45 2.99 1.40
C ARG A 58 -14.18 1.68 1.72
N LYS A 59 -15.03 1.20 0.81
CA LYS A 59 -15.80 -0.04 0.98
C LYS A 59 -14.90 -1.26 1.14
N LYS A 60 -13.80 -1.33 0.39
CA LYS A 60 -12.82 -2.42 0.46
C LYS A 60 -12.03 -2.36 1.77
N LEU A 61 -11.55 -1.17 2.16
CA LEU A 61 -10.78 -0.99 3.40
C LEU A 61 -11.59 -1.23 4.67
N ARG A 62 -12.90 -0.93 4.66
CA ARG A 62 -13.79 -1.30 5.76
C ARG A 62 -13.74 -2.80 6.08
N LYS A 63 -13.56 -3.64 5.06
CA LYS A 63 -13.46 -5.10 5.18
C LYS A 63 -12.05 -5.61 5.40
N ALA A 64 -11.04 -4.73 5.48
CA ALA A 64 -9.67 -5.15 5.70
C ALA A 64 -9.48 -5.76 7.09
N PHE A 65 -8.55 -6.69 7.22
CA PHE A 65 -8.18 -7.32 8.48
C PHE A 65 -7.63 -6.27 9.46
N SER A 66 -8.09 -6.34 10.71
CA SER A 66 -7.64 -5.47 11.80
C SER A 66 -6.85 -6.26 12.83
N GLY A 67 -5.83 -5.62 13.40
CA GLY A 67 -4.93 -6.24 14.38
C GLY A 67 -5.36 -6.10 15.84
N GLY A 68 -6.50 -5.46 16.10
CA GLY A 68 -7.03 -5.19 17.44
C GLY A 68 -8.18 -6.11 17.84
N GLY A 69 -8.53 -6.10 19.13
CA GLY A 69 -9.67 -6.83 19.68
C GLY A 69 -11.03 -6.43 19.09
N GLY A 70 -12.07 -7.21 19.38
CA GLY A 70 -13.42 -7.01 18.84
C GLY A 70 -14.11 -5.74 19.36
N THR A 71 -13.69 -5.25 20.53
CA THR A 71 -14.21 -4.03 21.16
C THR A 71 -13.11 -3.03 21.49
N LEU A 72 -13.48 -1.77 21.73
CA LEU A 72 -12.56 -0.73 22.19
C LEU A 72 -11.94 -1.03 23.55
N GLU A 73 -12.68 -1.71 24.43
CA GLU A 73 -12.21 -2.10 25.76
C GLU A 73 -11.09 -3.14 25.65
N ASP A 74 -11.28 -4.15 24.78
CA ASP A 74 -10.24 -5.14 24.47
C ASP A 74 -8.99 -4.47 23.89
N MET A 75 -9.18 -3.55 22.93
CA MET A 75 -8.05 -2.81 22.33
C MET A 75 -7.28 -1.96 23.35
N ARG A 76 -7.94 -1.43 24.38
CA ARG A 76 -7.27 -0.67 25.45
C ARG A 76 -6.57 -1.58 26.46
N ALA A 77 -7.14 -2.74 26.73
CA ALA A 77 -6.58 -3.71 27.69
C ALA A 77 -5.40 -4.50 27.11
N GLU A 78 -5.52 -4.97 25.87
CA GLU A 78 -4.57 -5.87 25.21
C GLU A 78 -3.66 -5.16 24.20
N GLY A 79 -4.03 -3.94 23.81
CA GLY A 79 -3.36 -3.20 22.74
C GLY A 79 -3.78 -3.68 21.34
N VAL A 80 -3.23 -3.04 20.32
CA VAL A 80 -3.45 -3.40 18.92
C VAL A 80 -2.15 -3.90 18.28
N ASN A 81 -2.21 -5.06 17.61
CA ASN A 81 -1.09 -5.55 16.83
C ASN A 81 -0.99 -4.77 15.49
N LEU A 82 -0.29 -3.65 15.54
CA LEU A 82 -0.06 -2.79 14.38
C LEU A 82 0.63 -3.49 13.21
N HIS A 83 1.45 -4.52 13.47
CA HIS A 83 2.10 -5.28 12.40
C HIS A 83 1.08 -6.12 11.60
N ALA A 84 0.04 -6.62 12.26
CA ALA A 84 -1.01 -7.40 11.61
C ALA A 84 -2.13 -6.52 11.01
N ASP A 85 -2.29 -5.27 11.47
CA ASP A 85 -3.36 -4.37 11.02
C ASP A 85 -3.10 -3.82 9.61
N VAL A 86 -3.94 -4.22 8.65
CA VAL A 86 -3.73 -3.91 7.23
C VAL A 86 -3.94 -2.42 6.94
N ALA A 87 -4.92 -1.78 7.58
CA ALA A 87 -5.21 -0.36 7.36
C ALA A 87 -4.04 0.50 7.86
N TYR A 88 -3.51 0.20 9.04
CA TYR A 88 -2.30 0.84 9.55
C TYR A 88 -1.09 0.65 8.63
N GLN A 89 -0.86 -0.56 8.11
CA GLN A 89 0.25 -0.80 7.17
C GLN A 89 0.14 0.03 5.89
N LEU A 90 -1.08 0.28 5.39
CA LEU A 90 -1.29 1.16 4.23
C LEU A 90 -1.04 2.63 4.57
N ILE A 91 -1.46 3.11 5.75
CA ILE A 91 -1.11 4.46 6.21
C ILE A 91 0.41 4.61 6.27
N ARG A 92 1.11 3.65 6.91
CA ARG A 92 2.58 3.65 7.00
C ARG A 92 3.27 3.68 5.64
N PHE A 93 2.67 3.12 4.60
CA PHE A 93 3.26 3.09 3.26
C PHE A 93 2.96 4.35 2.44
N PHE A 94 1.74 4.89 2.53
CA PHE A 94 1.27 5.96 1.65
C PHE A 94 1.22 7.34 2.30
N CYS A 95 1.30 7.44 3.62
CA CYS A 95 1.27 8.72 4.33
C CYS A 95 2.65 9.40 4.27
N PRO A 96 2.76 10.61 3.70
CA PRO A 96 4.02 11.34 3.67
C PRO A 96 4.28 12.18 4.94
N ASP A 97 3.32 12.23 5.87
CA ASP A 97 3.39 13.02 7.10
C ASP A 97 3.76 12.13 8.28
N ASP A 98 5.02 12.20 8.71
CA ASP A 98 5.53 11.42 9.84
C ASP A 98 4.85 11.77 11.16
N ASN A 99 4.33 12.99 11.34
CA ASN A 99 3.62 13.38 12.56
C ASN A 99 2.25 12.70 12.62
N LEU A 100 1.53 12.70 11.50
CA LEU A 100 0.26 11.98 11.39
C LEU A 100 0.47 10.48 11.62
N LEU A 101 1.51 9.90 11.02
CA LEU A 101 1.84 8.50 11.24
C LEU A 101 2.13 8.23 12.72
N ALA A 102 2.97 9.04 13.37
CA ALA A 102 3.30 8.89 14.79
C ALA A 102 2.06 9.03 15.70
N GLU A 103 1.16 9.97 15.39
CA GLU A 103 -0.10 10.15 16.10
C GLU A 103 -0.99 8.90 15.99
N VAL A 104 -1.18 8.38 14.77
CA VAL A 104 -1.99 7.17 14.53
C VAL A 104 -1.36 5.96 15.21
N THR A 105 -0.04 5.79 15.11
CA THR A 105 0.70 4.73 15.81
C THR A 105 0.42 4.78 17.32
N SER A 106 0.51 5.96 17.93
CA SER A 106 0.31 6.13 19.38
C SER A 106 -1.15 5.93 19.80
N LYS A 107 -2.10 6.58 19.12
CA LYS A 107 -3.53 6.50 19.47
C LYS A 107 -4.11 5.11 19.21
N HIS A 108 -3.78 4.50 18.08
CA HIS A 108 -4.34 3.20 17.72
C HIS A 108 -3.77 2.08 18.59
N SER A 109 -2.47 2.07 18.86
CA SER A 109 -1.85 1.05 19.73
C SER A 109 -2.42 1.03 21.15
N ARG A 110 -2.91 2.16 21.65
CA ARG A 110 -3.51 2.33 22.98
C ARG A 110 -5.05 2.17 23.00
N GLY A 111 -5.67 1.88 21.86
CA GLY A 111 -7.14 1.79 21.77
C GLY A 111 -7.85 3.15 21.98
N GLU A 112 -7.16 4.27 21.73
CA GLU A 112 -7.75 5.62 21.71
C GLU A 112 -8.37 5.94 20.34
N MET A 113 -7.87 5.30 19.27
CA MET A 113 -8.43 5.35 17.92
C MET A 113 -8.91 3.96 17.51
N ASN A 114 -10.19 3.84 17.14
CA ASN A 114 -10.79 2.56 16.81
C ASN A 114 -10.43 2.10 15.38
N SER A 115 -10.59 0.80 15.11
CA SER A 115 -10.24 0.22 13.81
C SER A 115 -11.04 0.81 12.63
N ALA A 116 -12.25 1.29 12.86
CA ALA A 116 -13.06 1.95 11.84
C ALA A 116 -12.45 3.30 11.44
N GLU A 117 -12.05 4.12 12.41
CA GLU A 117 -11.36 5.40 12.18
C GLU A 117 -10.05 5.21 11.41
N VAL A 118 -9.23 4.22 11.80
CA VAL A 118 -7.98 3.91 11.09
C VAL A 118 -8.24 3.46 9.66
N LYS A 119 -9.30 2.69 9.41
CA LYS A 119 -9.68 2.26 8.05
C LYS A 119 -10.15 3.42 7.18
N ASP A 120 -10.89 4.37 7.74
CA ASP A 120 -11.31 5.57 7.01
C ASP A 120 -10.10 6.45 6.67
N LEU A 121 -9.22 6.66 7.65
CA LEU A 121 -7.98 7.40 7.44
C LEU A 121 -7.07 6.73 6.40
N ALA A 122 -6.96 5.40 6.43
CA ALA A 122 -6.22 4.65 5.42
C ALA A 122 -6.79 4.90 4.01
N ALA A 123 -8.12 4.93 3.86
CA ALA A 123 -8.76 5.22 2.59
C ALA A 123 -8.45 6.66 2.13
N ASP A 124 -8.55 7.63 3.03
CA ASP A 124 -8.20 9.03 2.75
C ASP A 124 -6.75 9.16 2.29
N VAL A 125 -5.82 8.52 3.01
CA VAL A 125 -4.40 8.56 2.72
C VAL A 125 -4.10 7.95 1.35
N VAL A 126 -4.61 6.74 1.07
CA VAL A 126 -4.41 6.06 -0.23
C VAL A 126 -4.97 6.90 -1.38
N VAL A 127 -6.17 7.46 -1.21
CA VAL A 127 -6.82 8.25 -2.27
C VAL A 127 -6.08 9.55 -2.50
N ARG A 128 -5.86 10.34 -1.45
CA ARG A 128 -5.28 11.69 -1.52
C ARG A 128 -3.83 11.68 -1.97
N HIS A 129 -3.00 10.82 -1.37
CA HIS A 129 -1.55 10.89 -1.57
C HIS A 129 -1.06 10.02 -2.74
N PHE A 130 -1.89 9.12 -3.25
CA PHE A 130 -1.49 8.22 -4.33
C PHE A 130 -2.50 8.16 -5.48
N LEU A 131 -3.72 7.67 -5.22
CA LEU A 131 -4.62 7.25 -6.29
C LEU A 131 -5.09 8.41 -7.17
N SER A 132 -5.58 9.50 -6.59
CA SER A 132 -6.12 10.64 -7.36
C SER A 132 -5.05 11.27 -8.26
N GLY A 133 -3.84 11.47 -7.72
CA GLY A 133 -2.72 12.01 -8.49
C GLY A 133 -2.27 11.06 -9.60
N TRP A 134 -2.25 9.75 -9.33
CA TRP A 134 -1.93 8.74 -10.34
C TRP A 134 -2.98 8.72 -11.46
N GLN A 135 -4.27 8.71 -11.12
CA GLN A 135 -5.37 8.68 -12.09
C GLN A 135 -5.37 9.92 -12.99
N ALA A 136 -5.15 11.11 -12.42
CA ALA A 136 -5.03 12.35 -13.18
C ALA A 136 -3.86 12.29 -14.19
N ARG A 137 -2.68 11.81 -13.76
CA ARG A 137 -1.53 11.63 -14.67
C ARG A 137 -1.81 10.58 -15.74
N ARG A 138 -2.42 9.45 -15.37
CA ARG A 138 -2.76 8.35 -16.29
C ARG A 138 -3.73 8.81 -17.38
N ALA A 139 -4.68 9.69 -17.06
CA ALA A 139 -5.63 10.24 -18.02
C ALA A 139 -4.95 11.13 -19.08
N GLY A 140 -3.80 11.73 -18.75
CA GLY A 140 -3.01 12.53 -19.68
C GLY A 140 -2.05 11.74 -20.57
N VAL A 141 -1.89 10.43 -20.36
CA VAL A 141 -1.00 9.58 -21.18
C VAL A 141 -1.66 9.29 -22.53
N THR A 142 -0.98 9.63 -23.62
CA THR A 142 -1.40 9.44 -25.00
C THR A 142 -0.68 8.26 -25.67
N ASP A 143 -1.18 7.83 -26.83
CA ASP A 143 -0.51 6.79 -27.64
C ASP A 143 0.88 7.25 -28.12
N ALA A 144 1.05 8.55 -28.39
CA ALA A 144 2.34 9.14 -28.74
C ALA A 144 3.35 9.04 -27.58
N ASP A 145 2.90 9.23 -26.33
CA ASP A 145 3.74 9.00 -25.16
C ASP A 145 4.17 7.52 -25.09
N VAL A 146 3.24 6.58 -25.31
CA VAL A 146 3.54 5.14 -25.29
C VAL A 146 4.55 4.77 -26.37
N GLU A 147 4.36 5.26 -27.60
CA GLU A 147 5.29 5.06 -28.71
C GLU A 147 6.66 5.66 -28.39
N GLN A 148 6.69 6.89 -27.88
CA GLN A 148 7.93 7.55 -27.48
C GLN A 148 8.66 6.73 -26.41
N PHE A 149 7.98 6.28 -25.36
CA PHE A 149 8.62 5.56 -24.26
C PHE A 149 9.10 4.16 -24.65
N SER A 150 8.36 3.46 -25.52
CA SER A 150 8.67 2.09 -25.95
C SER A 150 9.60 2.00 -27.16
N GLY A 151 9.79 3.09 -27.92
CA GLY A 151 10.68 3.14 -29.07
C GLY A 151 12.17 3.07 -28.71
N ILE A 152 12.96 2.40 -29.56
CA ILE A 152 14.43 2.34 -29.44
C ILE A 152 14.99 3.73 -29.79
N ARG A 153 15.58 4.40 -28.80
CA ARG A 153 16.13 5.76 -28.92
C ARG A 153 17.22 5.99 -27.88
N SER A 154 18.02 7.04 -28.05
CA SER A 154 18.90 7.50 -26.96
C SER A 154 18.05 7.98 -25.79
N ILE A 155 18.33 7.46 -24.60
CA ILE A 155 17.73 7.91 -23.33
C ILE A 155 18.60 8.96 -22.62
N LEU A 156 19.78 9.22 -23.16
CA LEU A 156 20.66 10.30 -22.74
C LEU A 156 20.30 11.51 -23.62
N LEU A 157 19.60 12.47 -23.01
CA LEU A 157 19.49 13.84 -23.50
C LEU A 157 20.72 14.64 -23.05
#